data_AF-A0A3D5HZU0-F1
#
_entry.id   AF-A0A3D5HZU0-F1
#
_cell.length_a   1.000
_cell.length_b   1.000
_cell.length_c   1.000
_cell.angle_alpha   90.00
_cell.angle_beta   90.00
_cell.angle_gamma   90.00
#
_symmetry.space_group_name_H-M   'P 1'
#
loop_
_entity.id
_entity.type
_entity.pdbx_description
1 polymer ?
#
loop_
_entity_poly.entity_id
_entity_poly.type
_entity_poly.pdbx_seq_one_letter_code
_entity_poly.pdbx_strand_id
1 'polypeptide(L)'
;MCRAADLSRPPYRHAFLPSEQLGDSWIGRLEVRSHDGQRQPALDLELEIYGAAVDPSLQLSWCEDEERPLLWQGRHPVWMDGTSGQACPRPDDGIPLETLARRLRAELVQG
;
A
#
# COMPACT_ATOMS: atom_id res chain seq x y z
N MET A 1 -8.93 3.33 5.20
CA MET A 1 -7.76 3.57 4.31
C MET A 1 -6.92 4.79 4.70
N CYS A 2 -7.35 6.05 4.49
CA CYS A 2 -6.50 7.23 4.77
C CYS A 2 -6.01 7.30 6.22
N ARG A 3 -6.88 7.00 7.20
CA ARG A 3 -6.50 6.95 8.61
C ARG A 3 -5.42 5.90 8.90
N ALA A 4 -5.51 4.71 8.29
CA ALA A 4 -4.48 3.68 8.40
C ALA A 4 -3.15 4.17 7.82
N ALA A 5 -3.18 4.88 6.68
CA ALA A 5 -2.00 5.47 6.06
C ALA A 5 -1.32 6.53 6.94
N ASP A 6 -2.09 7.50 7.44
CA ASP A 6 -1.58 8.56 8.34
C ASP A 6 -0.93 7.99 9.60
N LEU A 7 -1.52 6.94 10.20
CA LEU A 7 -0.99 6.30 11.41
C LEU A 7 0.24 5.42 11.15
N SER A 8 0.46 5.01 9.91
CA SER A 8 1.56 4.08 9.56
C SER A 8 2.76 4.80 8.96
N ARG A 9 2.56 5.96 8.35
CA ARG A 9 3.59 6.74 7.66
C ARG A 9 3.62 8.19 8.20
N PRO A 10 3.94 8.42 9.49
CA PRO A 10 4.16 9.78 9.97
C PRO A 10 5.41 10.40 9.31
N PRO A 11 5.45 11.72 9.09
CA PRO A 11 4.47 12.75 9.47
C PRO A 11 3.44 13.06 8.37
N TYR A 12 3.24 12.14 7.41
CA TYR A 12 2.47 12.41 6.20
C TYR A 12 0.96 12.35 6.41
N ARG A 13 0.24 13.03 5.51
CA ARG A 13 -1.21 12.96 5.35
C ARG A 13 -1.55 12.32 4.01
N HIS A 14 -2.64 11.56 3.98
CA HIS A 14 -3.01 10.78 2.81
C HIS A 14 -4.41 11.07 2.30
N ALA A 15 -4.55 11.11 0.98
CA ALA A 15 -5.83 11.01 0.28
C ALA A 15 -5.87 9.68 -0.50
N PHE A 16 -7.06 9.09 -0.63
CA PHE A 16 -7.26 7.91 -1.44
C PHE A 16 -8.05 8.26 -2.70
N LEU A 17 -7.50 7.94 -3.85
CA LEU A 17 -8.15 8.10 -5.15
C LEU A 17 -8.47 6.71 -5.71
N PRO A 18 -9.75 6.28 -5.74
CA PRO A 18 -10.11 5.06 -6.43
C PRO A 18 -9.83 5.21 -7.94
N SER A 19 -9.30 4.15 -8.56
CA SER A 19 -8.97 4.12 -9.99
C SER A 19 -9.91 3.17 -10.72
N GLU A 20 -9.78 1.87 -10.47
CA GLU A 20 -10.47 0.82 -11.22
C GLU A 20 -11.01 -0.26 -10.28
N GLN A 21 -12.08 -0.92 -10.72
CA GLN A 21 -12.59 -2.15 -10.11
C GLN A 21 -12.69 -3.22 -11.21
N LEU A 22 -12.02 -4.35 -11.01
CA LEU A 22 -12.01 -5.47 -11.94
C LEU A 22 -12.47 -6.75 -11.22
N GLY A 23 -13.74 -7.09 -11.39
CA GLY A 23 -14.38 -8.17 -10.65
C GLY A 23 -14.33 -7.90 -9.13
N ASP A 24 -13.71 -8.81 -8.40
CA ASP A 24 -13.53 -8.71 -6.94
C ASP A 24 -12.24 -7.96 -6.54
N SER A 25 -11.50 -7.42 -7.51
CA SER A 25 -10.27 -6.65 -7.25
C SER A 25 -10.51 -5.15 -7.38
N TRP A 26 -9.84 -4.38 -6.53
CA TRP A 26 -9.94 -2.92 -6.47
C TRP A 26 -8.56 -2.29 -6.53
N ILE A 27 -8.43 -1.23 -7.33
CA ILE A 27 -7.19 -0.49 -7.51
C ILE A 27 -7.45 0.98 -7.15
N GLY A 28 -6.56 1.56 -6.37
CA GLY A 28 -6.55 2.99 -6.11
C GLY A 28 -5.20 3.51 -5.66
N ARG A 29 -5.07 4.82 -5.60
CA ARG A 29 -3.82 5.50 -5.23
C ARG A 29 -3.93 6.15 -3.86
N LEU A 30 -2.95 5.91 -3.01
CA LEU A 30 -2.70 6.66 -1.79
C LEU A 30 -1.77 7.82 -2.10
N GLU A 31 -2.35 9.01 -2.22
CA GLU A 31 -1.64 10.24 -2.47
C GLU A 31 -1.08 10.83 -1.18
N VAL A 32 0.20 11.18 -1.18
CA VAL A 32 0.93 11.67 -0.02
C VAL A 32 1.03 13.18 -0.05
N ARG A 33 0.80 13.77 1.13
CA ARG A 33 1.08 15.16 1.44
C ARG A 33 1.97 15.26 2.67
N SER A 34 2.87 16.22 2.70
CA SER A 34 3.57 16.61 3.93
C SER A 34 2.60 17.26 4.92
N HIS A 35 3.06 17.45 6.15
CA HIS A 35 2.25 18.01 7.25
C HIS A 35 1.69 19.42 6.95
N ASP A 36 2.34 20.17 6.07
CA ASP A 36 1.95 21.50 5.57
C ASP A 36 1.02 21.44 4.33
N GLY A 37 0.68 20.24 3.86
CA GLY A 37 -0.24 20.01 2.76
C GLY A 37 0.40 19.95 1.37
N GLN A 38 1.72 20.10 1.24
CA GLN A 38 2.40 20.00 -0.07
C GLN A 38 2.38 18.57 -0.60
N ARG A 39 2.19 18.38 -1.92
CA ARG A 39 2.20 17.03 -2.54
C ARG A 39 3.60 16.43 -2.51
N GLN A 40 3.65 15.11 -2.31
CA GLN A 40 4.88 14.30 -2.33
C GLN A 40 4.73 13.11 -3.29
N PRO A 41 4.66 13.33 -4.62
CA PRO A 41 4.34 12.27 -5.60
C PRO A 41 5.27 11.04 -5.54
N ALA A 42 6.56 11.24 -5.26
CA ALA A 42 7.53 10.16 -5.11
C ALA A 42 7.24 9.21 -3.94
N LEU A 43 6.31 9.57 -3.05
CA LEU A 43 5.87 8.75 -1.93
C LEU A 43 4.48 8.14 -2.14
N ASP A 44 3.81 8.48 -3.24
CA ASP A 44 2.51 7.94 -3.61
C ASP A 44 2.63 6.42 -3.81
N LEU A 45 1.61 5.71 -3.33
CA LEU A 45 1.52 4.26 -3.46
C LEU A 45 0.27 3.91 -4.26
N GLU A 46 0.40 2.94 -5.16
CA GLU A 46 -0.74 2.21 -5.66
C GLU A 46 -1.09 1.11 -4.65
N LEU A 47 -2.39 0.96 -4.44
CA LEU A 47 -3.00 -0.04 -3.58
C LEU A 47 -3.91 -0.90 -4.44
N GLU A 48 -3.52 -2.16 -4.60
CA GLU A 48 -4.37 -3.18 -5.20
C GLU A 48 -4.89 -4.09 -4.09
N ILE A 49 -6.18 -4.39 -4.11
CA ILE A 49 -6.85 -5.27 -3.15
C ILE A 49 -7.46 -6.42 -3.95
N TYR A 50 -7.21 -7.65 -3.50
CA TYR A 50 -7.65 -8.87 -4.17
C TYR A 50 -8.53 -9.72 -3.25
N GLY A 51 -9.61 -10.24 -3.82
CA GLY A 51 -10.47 -11.24 -3.19
C GLY A 51 -11.56 -10.66 -2.28
N ALA A 52 -12.46 -11.54 -1.85
CA ALA A 52 -13.60 -11.20 -1.01
C ALA A 52 -13.17 -10.86 0.44
N ALA A 53 -14.01 -10.11 1.16
CA ALA A 53 -13.76 -9.57 2.50
C ALA A 53 -13.37 -10.60 3.58
N VAL A 54 -13.59 -11.90 3.36
CA VAL A 54 -13.27 -12.96 4.33
C VAL A 54 -11.76 -13.20 4.47
N ASP A 55 -10.98 -13.05 3.39
CA ASP A 55 -9.53 -13.22 3.41
C ASP A 55 -8.86 -12.40 2.29
N PRO A 56 -8.94 -11.05 2.36
CA PRO A 56 -8.38 -10.20 1.33
C PRO A 56 -6.86 -10.26 1.38
N SER A 57 -6.25 -10.20 0.20
CA SER A 57 -4.83 -9.86 0.05
C SER A 57 -4.71 -8.46 -0.55
N LEU A 58 -3.59 -7.79 -0.32
CA LEU A 58 -3.33 -6.50 -0.95
C LEU A 58 -1.88 -6.35 -1.36
N GLN A 59 -1.64 -5.49 -2.35
CA GLN A 59 -0.34 -5.10 -2.84
C GLN A 59 -0.16 -3.59 -2.65
N LEU A 60 1.05 -3.19 -2.24
CA LEU A 60 1.50 -1.80 -2.22
C LEU A 60 2.73 -1.66 -3.12
N SER A 61 2.62 -0.83 -4.15
CA SER A 61 3.68 -0.51 -5.12
C SER A 61 3.90 1.00 -5.22
N TRP A 62 5.09 1.42 -5.62
CA TRP A 62 5.44 2.84 -5.76
C TRP A 62 5.00 3.37 -7.12
N CYS A 63 4.26 4.47 -7.15
CA CYS A 63 3.71 4.99 -8.42
C CYS A 63 4.77 5.56 -9.37
N GLU A 64 5.85 6.15 -8.85
CA GLU A 64 6.88 6.82 -9.67
C GLU A 64 8.16 6.00 -9.84
N ASP A 65 8.25 4.83 -9.21
CA ASP A 65 9.47 4.01 -9.21
C ASP A 65 9.15 2.51 -9.13
N GLU A 66 8.87 1.93 -10.29
CA GLU A 66 8.50 0.52 -10.44
C GLU A 66 9.66 -0.46 -10.14
N GLU A 67 10.91 0.02 -10.11
CA GLU A 67 12.06 -0.82 -9.78
C GLU A 67 12.17 -1.07 -8.27
N ARG A 68 11.56 -0.22 -7.44
CA ARG A 68 11.59 -0.39 -5.98
C ARG A 68 10.83 -1.64 -5.56
N PRO A 69 11.31 -2.33 -4.50
CA PRO A 69 10.59 -3.44 -3.94
C PRO A 69 9.15 -3.06 -3.56
N LEU A 70 8.22 -3.92 -3.94
CA LEU A 70 6.81 -3.81 -3.63
C LEU A 70 6.43 -4.80 -2.53
N LEU A 71 5.33 -4.52 -1.82
CA LEU A 71 4.88 -5.32 -0.69
C LEU A 71 3.57 -6.04 -1.01
N TRP A 72 3.59 -7.37 -0.94
CA TRP A 72 2.40 -8.21 -0.89
C TRP A 72 2.02 -8.51 0.55
N GLN A 73 0.73 -8.37 0.89
CA GLN A 73 0.17 -8.67 2.19
C GLN A 73 -1.01 -9.64 2.05
N GLY A 74 -0.72 -10.93 2.17
CA GLY A 74 -1.71 -11.96 2.50
C GLY A 74 -1.78 -12.16 4.02
N ARG A 75 -1.64 -13.41 4.49
CA ARG A 75 -1.52 -13.71 5.93
C ARG A 75 -0.23 -13.17 6.54
N HIS A 76 0.86 -13.14 5.76
CA HIS A 76 2.17 -12.63 6.13
C HIS A 76 2.69 -11.69 5.04
N PRO A 77 3.47 -10.65 5.39
CA PRO A 77 4.06 -9.76 4.41
C PRO A 77 5.15 -10.49 3.60
N VAL A 78 5.21 -10.21 2.30
CA VAL A 78 6.26 -10.67 1.39
C VAL A 78 6.70 -9.48 0.56
N TRP A 79 8.00 -9.20 0.59
CA TRP A 79 8.61 -8.20 -0.30
C TRP A 79 9.04 -8.87 -1.60
N MET A 80 8.76 -8.20 -2.71
CA MET A 80 9.15 -8.65 -4.04
C MET A 80 9.97 -7.55 -4.72
N ASP A 81 11.03 -7.95 -5.38
CA ASP A 81 11.83 -7.08 -6.22
C ASP A 81 10.98 -6.52 -7.37
N GLY A 82 10.99 -5.21 -7.58
CA GLY A 82 10.10 -4.53 -8.51
C GLY A 82 10.33 -4.91 -9.97
N THR A 83 11.57 -5.29 -10.32
CA THR A 83 11.93 -5.67 -11.69
C THR A 83 11.71 -7.16 -11.97
N SER A 84 12.15 -8.04 -11.06
CA SER A 84 12.14 -9.49 -11.29
C SER A 84 10.89 -10.19 -10.74
N GLY A 85 10.14 -9.53 -9.84
CA GLY A 85 9.01 -10.13 -9.12
C GLY A 85 9.41 -11.21 -8.12
N GLN A 86 10.71 -11.45 -7.92
CA GLN A 86 11.18 -12.47 -6.98
C GLN A 86 11.14 -11.95 -5.54
N ALA A 87 10.91 -12.86 -4.60
CA ALA A 87 10.96 -12.52 -3.19
C ALA A 87 12.33 -11.94 -2.80
N CYS A 88 12.33 -10.82 -2.09
CA CYS A 88 13.54 -10.14 -1.65
C CYS A 88 13.47 -9.81 -0.15
N PRO A 89 14.61 -9.45 0.48
CA PRO A 89 14.60 -8.95 1.85
C PRO A 89 13.79 -7.65 1.96
N ARG A 90 13.19 -7.42 3.14
CA ARG A 90 12.53 -6.14 3.47
C ARG A 90 13.53 -4.97 3.29
N PRO A 91 13.17 -3.90 2.56
CA PRO A 91 13.99 -2.71 2.46
C PRO A 91 14.05 -1.96 3.81
N ASP A 92 15.07 -1.12 4.00
CA ASP A 92 15.30 -0.43 5.28
C ASP A 92 14.08 0.37 5.76
N ASP A 93 13.40 1.05 4.83
CA ASP A 93 12.17 1.84 5.03
C ASP A 93 10.87 1.02 4.92
N GLY A 94 10.95 -0.32 4.94
CA GLY A 94 9.81 -1.21 4.75
C GLY A 94 8.84 -1.33 5.93
N ILE A 95 9.27 -1.07 7.18
CA ILE A 95 8.40 -1.23 8.36
C ILE A 95 7.11 -0.38 8.30
N PRO A 96 7.17 0.91 7.91
CA PRO A 96 5.97 1.72 7.67
C PRO A 96 4.99 1.09 6.68
N LEU A 97 5.47 0.48 5.58
CA LEU A 97 4.64 -0.15 4.56
C LEU A 97 4.02 -1.45 5.08
N GLU A 98 4.76 -2.29 5.80
CA GLU A 98 4.21 -3.48 6.47
C GLU A 98 3.14 -3.11 7.50
N THR A 99 3.38 -2.04 8.26
CA THR A 99 2.42 -1.53 9.23
C THR A 99 1.15 -1.04 8.55
N LEU A 100 1.29 -0.31 7.44
CA LEU A 100 0.18 0.15 6.62
C LEU A 100 -0.63 -1.02 6.07
N ALA A 101 0.04 -1.97 5.41
CA ALA A 101 -0.58 -3.13 4.80
C ALA A 101 -1.37 -3.95 5.82
N ARG A 102 -0.80 -4.21 6.99
CA ARG A 102 -1.49 -4.91 8.09
C ARG A 102 -2.73 -4.17 8.57
N ARG A 103 -2.67 -2.83 8.71
CA ARG A 103 -3.83 -2.02 9.12
C ARG A 103 -4.92 -2.01 8.06
N LEU A 104 -4.56 -1.82 6.78
CA LEU A 104 -5.51 -1.85 5.67
C LEU A 104 -6.21 -3.21 5.59
N ARG A 105 -5.46 -4.31 5.65
CA ARG A 105 -6.05 -5.66 5.63
C ARG A 105 -6.98 -5.89 6.82
N ALA A 106 -6.63 -5.41 8.02
CA ALA A 106 -7.51 -5.50 9.18
C ALA A 106 -8.80 -4.69 9.00
N GLU A 107 -8.73 -3.49 8.43
CA GLU A 107 -9.92 -2.68 8.12
C GLU A 107 -10.82 -3.38 7.07
N LEU A 108 -10.24 -4.07 6.08
CA LEU A 108 -10.99 -4.78 5.04
C LEU A 108 -11.71 -6.03 5.56
N VAL A 109 -11.15 -6.72 6.56
CA VAL A 109 -11.77 -7.91 7.19
C VAL A 109 -12.85 -7.53 8.21
N GLN A 110 -12.73 -6.35 8.83
CA GLN A 110 -13.69 -5.85 9.83
C GLN A 110 -14.84 -5.04 9.20
N GLY A 111 -14.77 -4.78 7.89
CA GLY A 111 -15.74 -3.99 7.13
C GLY A 111 -16.98 -4.77 6.71
#